data_AF-A0A3D1H676-F1
#
_entry.id   AF-A0A3D1H676-F1
#
_cell.length_a   1.000
_cell.length_b   1.000
_cell.length_c   1.000
_cell.angle_alpha   90.00
_cell.angle_beta   90.00
_cell.angle_gamma   90.00
#
_symmetry.space_group_name_H-M   'P 1'
#
loop_
_entity.id
_entity.type
_entity.pdbx_description
1 polymer ?
#
loop_
_entity_poly.entity_id
_entity_poly.type
_entity_poly.pdbx_seq_one_letter_code
_entity_poly.pdbx_strand_id
1 'polypeptide(L)'
;MNLIKWFAYLTLCATFIWFVFFKPLHIKSAETITTDSEYTEDLPVDTSSFALIDTTENYTLEEVSVDTPEEQANERIKQEIKTGISDGINVNAKYLVVVGSFSVKSNADKLLAKIKRNGRNGVITKIRGLHRVVTASSDNELNAQNLRDQNFPSVEEKAFVLVQ
;
A
#
# COMPACT_ATOMS: atom_id res chain seq x y z
N MET A 1 15.78 40.66 -38.17
CA MET A 1 14.35 40.72 -37.78
C MET A 1 13.87 39.44 -37.08
N ASN A 2 14.73 38.80 -36.26
CA ASN A 2 14.43 37.49 -35.65
C ASN A 2 14.39 37.52 -34.11
N LEU A 3 14.91 38.58 -33.49
CA LEU A 3 14.98 38.72 -32.03
C LEU A 3 13.59 38.77 -31.39
N ILE A 4 12.64 39.48 -32.03
CA ILE A 4 11.26 39.59 -31.53
C ILE A 4 10.52 38.24 -31.53
N LYS A 5 10.81 37.39 -32.52
CA LYS A 5 10.24 36.03 -32.60
C LYS A 5 10.82 35.15 -31.49
N TRP A 6 12.12 35.27 -31.21
CA TRP A 6 12.78 34.52 -30.16
C TRP A 6 12.26 34.91 -28.77
N PHE A 7 12.02 36.21 -28.52
CA PHE A 7 11.34 36.67 -27.31
C PHE A 7 9.91 36.12 -27.20
N ALA A 8 9.13 36.11 -28.29
CA ALA A 8 7.78 35.56 -28.28
C ALA A 8 7.76 34.07 -27.89
N TYR A 9 8.66 33.26 -28.47
CA TYR A 9 8.79 31.84 -28.10
C TYR A 9 9.19 31.65 -26.64
N LEU A 10 10.09 32.49 -26.12
CA LEU A 10 10.54 32.43 -24.74
C LEU A 10 9.40 32.78 -23.77
N THR A 11 8.60 33.80 -24.09
CA THR A 11 7.40 34.14 -23.30
C THR A 11 6.35 33.03 -23.32
N LEU A 12 6.14 32.38 -24.47
CA LEU A 12 5.16 31.28 -24.60
C LEU A 12 5.61 30.02 -23.82
N CYS A 13 6.90 29.71 -23.81
CA CYS A 13 7.44 28.63 -22.98
C CYS A 13 7.28 28.92 -21.49
N ALA A 14 7.57 30.16 -21.06
CA ALA A 14 7.47 30.54 -19.66
C ALA A 14 6.02 30.44 -19.14
N THR A 15 5.03 30.91 -19.91
CA THR A 15 3.61 30.80 -19.53
C THR A 15 3.11 29.36 -19.54
N PHE A 16 3.59 28.52 -20.46
CA PHE A 16 3.26 27.10 -20.50
C PHE A 16 3.79 26.36 -19.27
N ILE A 17 5.06 26.58 -18.91
CA ILE A 17 5.66 25.99 -17.70
C ILE A 17 4.89 26.46 -16.45
N TRP A 18 4.56 27.75 -16.37
CA TRP A 18 3.76 28.27 -15.27
C TRP A 18 2.39 27.58 -15.19
N PHE A 19 1.69 27.43 -16.32
CA PHE A 19 0.37 26.79 -16.36
C PHE A 19 0.39 25.31 -15.93
N VAL A 20 1.43 24.55 -16.28
CA VAL A 20 1.53 23.12 -15.92
C VAL A 20 1.78 22.94 -14.43
N PHE A 21 2.65 23.77 -13.82
CA PHE A 21 3.10 23.57 -12.44
C PHE A 21 2.32 24.38 -11.40
N PHE A 22 1.70 25.50 -11.78
CA PHE A 22 1.00 26.41 -10.86
C PHE A 22 -0.51 26.46 -11.10
N LYS A 23 -1.08 25.47 -11.79
CA LYS A 23 -2.53 25.38 -11.98
C LYS A 23 -3.21 25.34 -10.61
N PRO A 24 -4.03 26.33 -10.23
CA PRO A 24 -4.70 26.33 -8.94
C PRO A 24 -5.70 25.18 -8.93
N LEU A 25 -5.45 24.19 -8.07
CA LEU A 25 -6.45 23.20 -7.71
C LEU A 25 -7.60 23.99 -7.08
N HIS A 26 -8.74 24.08 -7.78
CA HIS A 26 -9.97 24.61 -7.19
C HIS A 26 -10.44 23.60 -6.15
N ILE A 27 -9.86 23.65 -4.96
CA ILE A 27 -10.38 22.97 -3.79
C ILE A 27 -11.63 23.77 -3.42
N LYS A 28 -12.81 23.28 -3.82
CA LYS A 28 -14.07 23.81 -3.30
C LYS A 28 -14.02 23.61 -1.78
N SER A 29 -13.88 24.71 -1.05
CA SER A 29 -14.04 24.71 0.40
C SER A 29 -15.42 24.17 0.70
N ALA A 30 -15.52 23.15 1.55
CA ALA A 30 -16.79 22.62 2.00
C ALA A 30 -17.56 23.76 2.69
N GLU A 31 -18.60 24.21 2.01
CA GLU A 31 -19.56 25.19 2.52
C GLU A 31 -20.38 24.52 3.63
N THR A 32 -20.43 25.19 4.77
CA THR A 32 -21.24 24.82 5.94
C THR A 32 -22.71 24.78 5.54
N ILE A 33 -23.33 23.59 5.56
CA ILE A 33 -24.76 23.44 5.31
C ILE A 33 -25.51 23.78 6.60
N THR A 34 -26.08 24.98 6.66
CA THR A 34 -27.27 25.28 7.47
C THR A 34 -28.53 24.84 6.72
N THR A 35 -29.37 24.09 7.41
CA THR A 35 -30.72 23.65 7.03
C THR A 35 -31.62 24.82 6.62
N ASP A 36 -32.34 24.70 5.50
CA ASP A 36 -33.82 24.78 5.45
C ASP A 36 -34.38 24.76 4.01
N SER A 37 -35.33 23.84 3.82
CA SER A 37 -36.53 23.82 2.93
C SER A 37 -36.51 24.31 1.47
N GLU A 38 -37.00 23.39 0.60
CA GLU A 38 -38.16 23.57 -0.31
C GLU A 38 -37.96 23.87 -1.82
N TYR A 39 -38.15 22.79 -2.64
CA TYR A 39 -38.82 22.66 -3.97
C TYR A 39 -38.33 23.53 -5.18
N THR A 40 -38.23 23.12 -6.46
CA THR A 40 -38.71 21.98 -7.27
C THR A 40 -37.95 21.90 -8.64
N GLU A 41 -37.95 20.71 -9.26
CA GLU A 41 -37.80 20.30 -10.69
C GLU A 41 -36.53 20.73 -11.47
N ASP A 42 -35.85 19.88 -12.25
CA ASP A 42 -36.36 19.01 -13.33
C ASP A 42 -35.59 17.68 -13.47
N LEU A 43 -36.32 16.62 -13.80
CA LEU A 43 -35.83 15.36 -14.36
C LEU A 43 -35.52 15.53 -15.87
N PRO A 44 -34.59 14.76 -16.43
CA PRO A 44 -35.09 13.63 -17.23
C PRO A 44 -34.43 12.28 -16.91
N VAL A 45 -35.28 11.28 -17.00
CA VAL A 45 -35.04 9.83 -16.94
C VAL A 45 -34.07 9.40 -18.03
N ASP A 46 -33.07 8.60 -17.66
CA ASP A 46 -32.58 7.52 -18.54
C ASP A 46 -32.42 6.24 -17.73
N THR A 47 -33.39 5.36 -17.95
CA THR A 47 -33.47 4.00 -17.43
C THR A 47 -32.47 3.13 -18.19
N SER A 48 -31.44 2.63 -17.52
CA SER A 48 -30.78 1.39 -17.95
C SER A 48 -30.59 0.47 -16.75
N SER A 49 -31.58 -0.41 -16.59
CA SER A 49 -31.46 -1.59 -15.74
C SER A 49 -30.46 -2.56 -16.38
N PHE A 50 -29.47 -3.04 -15.62
CA PHE A 50 -28.90 -4.35 -15.88
C PHE A 50 -28.61 -5.07 -14.57
N ALA A 51 -28.87 -6.38 -14.61
CA ALA A 51 -29.26 -7.21 -13.50
C ALA A 51 -28.11 -7.61 -12.57
N LEU A 52 -28.50 -7.87 -11.31
CA LEU A 52 -27.79 -8.73 -10.39
C LEU A 52 -27.53 -10.10 -11.05
N ILE A 53 -26.26 -10.50 -11.11
CA ILE A 53 -25.89 -11.90 -11.30
C ILE A 53 -25.20 -12.32 -10.01
N ASP A 54 -26.02 -12.94 -9.17
CA ASP A 54 -25.63 -13.86 -8.13
C ASP A 54 -25.30 -15.20 -8.82
N THR A 55 -24.04 -15.61 -8.77
CA THR A 55 -23.65 -16.98 -9.12
C THR A 55 -22.84 -17.54 -7.96
N THR A 56 -23.59 -18.12 -7.03
CA THR A 56 -23.14 -19.21 -6.16
C THR A 56 -22.66 -20.39 -7.02
N GLU A 57 -21.36 -20.58 -7.13
CA GLU A 57 -20.77 -21.83 -7.61
C GLU A 57 -20.84 -22.86 -6.48
N ASN A 58 -21.96 -23.58 -6.47
CA ASN A 58 -22.19 -24.81 -5.73
C ASN A 58 -21.37 -25.93 -6.40
N TYR A 59 -20.23 -26.31 -5.81
CA TYR A 59 -19.57 -27.56 -6.19
C TYR A 59 -20.15 -28.70 -5.34
N THR A 60 -20.96 -29.50 -6.01
CA THR A 60 -21.58 -30.73 -5.53
C THR A 60 -20.51 -31.75 -5.13
N LEU A 61 -20.67 -32.34 -3.95
CA LEU A 61 -19.95 -33.53 -3.51
C LEU A 61 -20.46 -34.74 -4.29
N GLU A 62 -19.68 -35.24 -5.25
CA GLU A 62 -19.86 -36.62 -5.74
C GLU A 62 -18.75 -37.51 -5.17
N GLU A 63 -19.21 -38.44 -4.35
CA GLU A 63 -18.49 -39.57 -3.79
C GLU A 63 -18.09 -40.53 -4.93
N VAL A 64 -16.79 -40.57 -5.25
CA VAL A 64 -16.22 -41.64 -6.08
C VAL A 64 -15.17 -42.36 -5.24
N SER A 65 -15.61 -43.45 -4.64
CA SER A 65 -14.80 -44.49 -4.03
C SER A 65 -13.98 -45.21 -5.10
N VAL A 66 -12.65 -45.08 -5.06
CA VAL A 66 -11.71 -46.02 -5.68
C VAL A 66 -10.56 -46.30 -4.71
N ASP A 67 -10.44 -47.58 -4.37
CA ASP A 67 -9.46 -48.22 -3.51
C ASP A 67 -7.98 -47.92 -3.85
N THR A 68 -7.18 -47.61 -2.81
CA THR A 68 -5.89 -48.22 -2.40
C THR A 68 -4.65 -48.15 -3.37
N PRO A 69 -3.36 -48.10 -2.92
CA PRO A 69 -2.75 -47.84 -1.60
C PRO A 69 -1.73 -46.67 -1.57
N GLU A 70 -1.57 -46.17 -0.34
CA GLU A 70 -0.48 -45.50 0.37
C GLU A 70 0.91 -45.21 -0.27
N GLU A 71 1.45 -44.07 0.21
CA GLU A 71 2.85 -43.85 0.58
C GLU A 71 3.83 -43.31 -0.48
N GLN A 72 4.05 -41.98 -0.48
CA GLN A 72 5.40 -41.42 -0.35
C GLN A 72 5.44 -39.90 -0.11
N ALA A 73 5.85 -39.55 1.11
CA ALA A 73 6.80 -38.48 1.42
C ALA A 73 6.39 -37.01 1.20
N ASN A 74 5.37 -36.56 1.92
CA ASN A 74 5.12 -35.14 2.19
C ASN A 74 5.95 -34.63 3.39
N GLU A 75 6.99 -35.37 3.80
CA GLU A 75 7.88 -35.01 4.91
C GLU A 75 8.88 -33.92 4.51
N ARG A 76 8.39 -32.72 4.18
CA ARG A 76 9.21 -31.49 4.17
C ARG A 76 8.52 -30.24 4.73
N ILE A 77 7.34 -30.37 5.32
CA ILE A 77 6.64 -29.25 5.98
C ILE A 77 6.66 -29.45 7.50
N LYS A 78 7.86 -29.61 8.05
CA LYS A 78 8.10 -29.50 9.49
C LYS A 78 9.55 -29.14 9.77
N GLN A 79 10.13 -28.24 8.97
CA GLN A 79 11.18 -27.42 9.53
C GLN A 79 10.51 -26.60 10.62
N GLU A 80 10.76 -26.99 11.86
CA GLU A 80 10.54 -26.18 13.04
C GLU A 80 10.87 -24.73 12.67
N ILE A 81 9.83 -23.93 12.54
CA ILE A 81 9.97 -22.49 12.72
C ILE A 81 10.41 -22.41 14.17
N LYS A 82 11.73 -22.38 14.39
CA LYS A 82 12.30 -21.96 15.65
C LYS A 82 11.80 -20.54 15.82
N THR A 83 10.68 -20.42 16.50
CA THR A 83 10.17 -19.18 17.08
C THR A 83 11.15 -18.82 18.20
N GLY A 84 12.37 -18.46 17.82
CA GLY A 84 13.16 -17.54 18.59
C GLY A 84 12.43 -16.23 18.47
N ILE A 85 11.41 -16.05 19.31
CA ILE A 85 10.79 -14.75 19.56
C ILE A 85 11.91 -13.93 20.23
N SER A 86 12.84 -13.42 19.43
CA SER A 86 13.47 -12.17 19.80
C SER A 86 12.33 -11.17 19.71
N ASP A 87 11.73 -10.86 20.85
CA ASP A 87 10.62 -9.90 21.04
C ASP A 87 11.01 -8.46 20.64
N GLY A 88 12.17 -8.30 19.97
CA GLY A 88 12.72 -7.07 19.46
C GLY A 88 13.17 -7.22 18.01
N ILE A 89 13.00 -6.13 17.27
CA ILE A 89 13.43 -6.00 15.88
C ILE A 89 14.97 -5.94 15.85
N ASN A 90 15.61 -6.94 15.25
CA ASN A 90 17.05 -6.95 15.03
C ASN A 90 17.39 -6.23 13.72
N VAL A 91 17.89 -5.00 13.83
CA VAL A 91 18.27 -4.17 12.67
C VAL A 91 19.50 -4.66 11.91
N ASN A 92 20.21 -5.69 12.41
CA ASN A 92 21.37 -6.31 11.77
C ASN A 92 21.03 -7.68 11.13
N ALA A 93 19.76 -8.09 11.16
CA ALA A 93 19.34 -9.34 10.52
C ALA A 93 19.44 -9.25 9.00
N LYS A 94 19.62 -10.40 8.33
CA LYS A 94 19.80 -10.45 6.87
C LYS A 94 18.62 -9.88 6.09
N TYR A 95 17.39 -10.10 6.57
CA TYR A 95 16.16 -9.61 5.95
C TYR A 95 15.38 -8.73 6.92
N LEU A 96 15.00 -7.54 6.47
CA LEU A 96 14.21 -6.57 7.22
C LEU A 96 12.87 -6.31 6.54
N VAL A 97 11.78 -6.30 7.30
CA VAL A 97 10.46 -5.85 6.82
C VAL A 97 10.38 -4.34 7.00
N VAL A 98 10.40 -3.62 5.88
CA VAL A 98 10.46 -2.16 5.82
C VAL A 98 9.12 -1.61 5.33
N VAL A 99 8.55 -0.65 6.06
CA VAL A 99 7.28 0.01 5.70
C VAL A 99 7.51 1.32 4.98
N GLY A 100 8.67 1.96 5.18
CA GLY A 100 9.00 3.23 4.53
C GLY A 100 10.49 3.55 4.56
N SER A 101 10.94 4.36 3.62
CA SER A 101 12.32 4.83 3.51
C SER A 101 12.32 6.32 3.18
N PHE A 102 12.98 7.12 4.02
CA PHE A 102 12.91 8.59 3.95
C PHE A 102 14.30 9.21 4.00
N SER A 103 14.53 10.25 3.20
CA SER A 103 15.76 11.06 3.31
C SER A 103 15.77 11.95 4.55
N VAL A 104 14.60 12.25 5.12
CA VAL A 104 14.42 13.14 6.28
C VAL A 104 13.91 12.36 7.48
N LYS A 105 14.62 12.43 8.61
CA LYS A 105 14.27 11.71 9.85
C LYS A 105 12.86 12.03 10.36
N SER A 106 12.46 13.29 10.35
CA SER A 106 11.13 13.72 10.82
C SER A 106 9.99 13.01 10.07
N ASN A 107 10.16 12.71 8.78
CA ASN A 107 9.15 11.99 8.01
C ASN A 107 9.08 10.50 8.43
N ALA A 108 10.23 9.89 8.70
CA ALA A 108 10.29 8.54 9.26
C ALA A 108 9.64 8.48 10.65
N ASP A 109 9.89 9.48 11.50
CA ASP A 109 9.29 9.58 12.84
C ASP A 109 7.76 9.66 12.77
N LYS A 110 7.20 10.43 11.81
CA LYS A 110 5.76 10.51 11.57
C LYS A 110 5.15 9.17 11.16
N LEU A 111 5.81 8.44 10.24
CA LEU A 111 5.34 7.11 9.84
C LEU A 111 5.41 6.14 11.03
N LEU A 112 6.52 6.14 11.78
CA LEU A 112 6.67 5.30 12.96
C LEU A 112 5.57 5.59 14.00
N ALA A 113 5.23 6.85 14.23
CA ALA A 113 4.13 7.24 15.11
C ALA A 113 2.77 6.75 14.58
N LYS A 114 2.53 6.75 13.26
CA LYS A 114 1.32 6.15 12.66
C LYS A 114 1.29 4.64 12.92
N ILE A 115 2.38 3.92 12.67
CA ILE A 115 2.48 2.47 12.88
C ILE A 115 2.22 2.10 14.35
N LYS A 116 2.81 2.86 15.30
CA LYS A 116 2.60 2.67 16.74
C LYS A 116 1.16 2.93 17.17
N ARG A 117 0.51 3.96 16.61
CA ARG A 117 -0.93 4.21 16.85
C ARG A 117 -1.82 3.08 16.32
N ASN A 118 -1.40 2.41 15.25
CA ASN A 118 -2.07 1.23 14.70
C ASN A 118 -1.76 -0.07 15.49
N GLY A 119 -1.13 0.03 16.67
CA GLY A 119 -0.83 -1.13 17.53
C GLY A 119 0.37 -1.96 17.08
N ARG A 120 1.15 -1.49 16.10
CA ARG A 120 2.33 -2.21 15.57
C ARG A 120 3.62 -1.61 16.13
N ASN A 121 4.64 -2.44 16.34
CA ASN A 121 5.96 -1.97 16.76
C ASN A 121 6.86 -1.66 15.56
N GLY A 122 7.87 -0.80 15.78
CA GLY A 122 8.82 -0.42 14.74
C GLY A 122 10.05 0.32 15.26
N VAL A 123 11.13 0.27 14.50
CA VAL A 123 12.40 0.95 14.76
C VAL A 123 12.85 1.70 13.50
N ILE A 124 13.44 2.88 13.69
CA ILE A 124 14.08 3.62 12.59
C ILE A 124 15.57 3.26 12.59
N THR A 125 16.08 2.83 11.43
CA THR A 125 17.51 2.60 11.22
C THR A 125 17.99 3.33 9.97
N LYS A 126 19.28 3.69 9.92
CA LYS A 126 19.88 4.38 8.77
C LYS A 126 20.59 3.37 7.88
N ILE A 127 20.03 3.11 6.71
CA ILE A 127 20.58 2.14 5.74
C ILE A 127 20.72 2.84 4.40
N ARG A 128 21.94 2.83 3.85
CA ARG A 128 22.26 3.45 2.55
C ARG A 128 21.84 4.94 2.50
N GLY A 129 22.11 5.67 3.57
CA GLY A 129 21.78 7.11 3.68
C GLY A 129 20.31 7.44 3.98
N LEU A 130 19.41 6.45 3.98
CA LEU A 130 17.97 6.65 4.22
C LEU A 130 17.57 6.22 5.63
N HIS A 131 16.66 6.99 6.24
CA HIS A 131 15.95 6.62 7.45
C HIS A 131 14.83 5.64 7.10
N ARG A 132 15.04 4.36 7.41
CA ARG A 132 14.10 3.28 7.11
C ARG A 132 13.32 2.89 8.35
N VAL A 133 12.01 2.76 8.22
CA VAL A 133 11.13 2.28 9.29
C VAL A 133 10.97 0.78 9.13
N VAL A 134 11.55 0.03 10.06
CA VAL A 134 11.57 -1.43 10.10
C VAL A 134 10.58 -1.90 11.16
N THR A 135 9.76 -2.89 10.84
CA THR A 135 8.71 -3.41 11.74
C THR A 135 8.91 -4.88 12.12
N ALA A 136 9.67 -5.62 11.32
CA ALA A 136 10.10 -6.97 11.65
C ALA A 136 11.46 -7.28 11.01
N SER A 137 12.10 -8.34 11.48
CA SER A 137 13.42 -8.79 11.03
C SER A 137 13.48 -10.32 11.04
N SER A 138 14.21 -10.91 10.12
CA SER A 138 14.40 -12.37 10.03
C SER A 138 15.71 -12.69 9.31
N ASP A 139 16.32 -13.83 9.61
CA ASP A 139 17.48 -14.34 8.88
C ASP A 139 17.10 -15.21 7.67
N ASN A 140 15.81 -15.57 7.56
CA ASN A 140 15.24 -16.31 6.44
C ASN A 140 14.26 -15.43 5.64
N GLU A 141 14.39 -15.45 4.32
CA GLU A 141 13.59 -14.67 3.38
C GLU A 141 12.10 -15.04 3.43
N LEU A 142 11.78 -16.33 3.40
CA LEU A 142 10.39 -16.81 3.42
C LEU A 142 9.70 -16.38 4.72
N ASN A 143 10.42 -16.46 5.85
CA ASN A 143 9.89 -15.98 7.12
C ASN A 143 9.69 -14.45 7.11
N ALA A 144 10.59 -13.67 6.49
CA ALA A 144 10.40 -12.23 6.34
C ALA A 144 9.18 -11.88 5.46
N GLN A 145 8.93 -12.67 4.40
CA GLN A 145 7.75 -12.53 3.55
C GLN A 145 6.48 -12.84 4.33
N ASN A 146 6.45 -13.94 5.09
CA ASN A 146 5.32 -14.27 5.95
C ASN A 146 5.05 -13.18 6.99
N LEU A 147 6.10 -12.64 7.62
CA LEU A 147 5.98 -11.53 8.58
C LEU A 147 5.44 -10.26 7.92
N ARG A 148 5.85 -9.95 6.68
CA ARG A 148 5.30 -8.83 5.91
C ARG A 148 3.81 -9.03 5.67
N ASP A 149 3.42 -10.20 5.16
CA ASP A 149 2.03 -10.48 4.76
C ASP A 149 1.10 -10.56 5.97
N GLN A 150 1.58 -11.10 7.10
CA GLN A 150 0.85 -11.13 8.37
C GLN A 150 0.64 -9.73 8.96
N ASN A 151 1.66 -8.86 8.92
CA ASN A 151 1.59 -7.54 9.56
C ASN A 151 0.96 -6.47 8.65
N PHE A 152 1.03 -6.64 7.33
CA PHE A 152 0.59 -5.67 6.33
C PHE A 152 -0.20 -6.35 5.18
N PRO A 153 -1.37 -6.96 5.47
CA PRO A 153 -2.17 -7.64 4.44
C PRO A 153 -2.84 -6.67 3.47
N SER A 154 -3.03 -5.41 3.88
CA SER A 154 -3.75 -4.39 3.11
C SER A 154 -2.82 -3.58 2.21
N VAL A 155 -3.29 -3.24 1.01
CA VAL A 155 -2.52 -2.47 0.01
C VAL A 155 -2.16 -1.05 0.49
N GLU A 156 -2.93 -0.49 1.43
CA GLU A 156 -2.76 0.88 1.93
C GLU A 156 -1.40 1.12 2.61
N GLU A 157 -0.83 0.10 3.26
CA GLU A 157 0.46 0.18 3.94
C GLU A 157 1.43 -0.84 3.33
N LYS A 158 1.92 -0.53 2.13
CA LYS A 158 2.81 -1.42 1.38
C LYS A 158 4.18 -1.55 2.05
N ALA A 159 4.36 -2.62 2.82
CA ALA A 159 5.66 -3.05 3.32
C ALA A 159 6.41 -3.89 2.28
N PHE A 160 7.74 -3.95 2.38
CA PHE A 160 8.59 -4.80 1.53
C PHE A 160 9.72 -5.42 2.35
N VAL A 161 10.25 -6.53 1.84
CA VAL A 161 11.42 -7.20 2.43
C VAL A 161 12.68 -6.59 1.83
N LEU A 162 13.56 -6.06 2.68
CA LEU A 162 14.86 -5.51 2.33
C LEU A 162 15.95 -6.51 2.71
N VAL A 163 16.81 -6.84 1.75
CA VAL A 163 18.08 -7.53 2.00
C VAL A 163 19.13 -6.49 2.43
N GLN A 164 19.79 -6.72 3.56
CA GLN A 164 20.83 -5.82 4.06
C GLN A 164 22.09 -5.88 3.19
#